data_AF-A0A834A264-F1
#
_entry.id   AF-A0A834A264-F1
#
_cell.length_a   1.000
_cell.length_b   1.000
_cell.length_c   1.000
_cell.angle_alpha   90.00
_cell.angle_beta   90.00
_cell.angle_gamma   90.00
#
_symmetry.space_group_name_H-M   'P 1'
#
loop_
_entity.id
_entity.type
_entity.pdbx_description
1 polymer ?
#
loop_
_entity_poly.entity_id
_entity_poly.type
_entity_poly.pdbx_seq_one_letter_code
_entity_poly.pdbx_strand_id
1 'polypeptide(L)'
;MVLSLKEGAREEDLDAVEAQIGCKLPDDYRCSYRIHNGQKLVVPGLLGSMALSNHYRSEDLLDVDTAAGGFQQRQGLKYCLPLTFCIHTGLSQYIAVEAAEGRNKNEVFYQCPDQMAQNPAAIDMFIIGDTFTDWFTSYVHNVVSGGFPIIRDQIFRYVHDPECVATTGDITVSVSTSFLPELSSVHPPHYFFTYRIRIEMSKDALPEKACQLDSRYWRITNAKGDVEEVQGPGVVGEFPIISPGRVYEYTSCTTFSTTSGYMEGYYTFHFLYFKDRIFNVAIPQFHMACPTFRVSIARLVG
;
A
#
# COMPACT_ATOMS: atom_id res chain seq x y z
N MET A 1 -1.42 -10.97 16.27
CA MET A 1 -2.13 -11.01 14.98
C MET A 1 -2.84 -12.35 14.76
N VAL A 2 -2.14 -13.48 14.66
CA VAL A 2 -2.75 -14.79 14.34
C VAL A 2 -3.87 -15.23 15.31
N LEU A 3 -3.78 -14.87 16.60
CA LEU A 3 -4.82 -15.17 17.60
C LEU A 3 -6.18 -14.50 17.33
N SER A 4 -6.27 -13.56 16.39
CA SER A 4 -7.55 -12.94 15.98
C SER A 4 -8.30 -13.75 14.92
N LEU A 5 -7.66 -14.75 14.28
CA LEU A 5 -8.33 -15.63 13.33
C LEU A 5 -9.51 -16.34 13.99
N LYS A 6 -10.63 -16.38 13.26
CA LYS A 6 -11.80 -17.17 13.67
C LYS A 6 -11.65 -18.59 13.13
N GLU A 7 -12.30 -19.54 13.82
CA GLU A 7 -12.43 -20.91 13.33
C GLU A 7 -13.17 -20.94 11.99
N GLY A 8 -13.03 -22.03 11.24
CA GLY A 8 -13.71 -22.22 9.96
C GLY A 8 -15.23 -22.15 10.09
N ALA A 9 -15.87 -21.51 9.10
CA ALA A 9 -17.33 -21.47 8.97
C ALA A 9 -17.86 -22.83 8.51
N ARG A 10 -19.05 -23.21 9.00
CA ARG A 10 -19.73 -24.44 8.55
C ARG A 10 -20.47 -24.16 7.24
N GLU A 11 -20.70 -25.20 6.44
CA GLU A 11 -21.46 -25.07 5.18
C GLU A 11 -22.86 -24.46 5.41
N GLU A 12 -23.53 -24.82 6.50
CA GLU A 12 -24.84 -24.27 6.88
C GLU A 12 -24.80 -22.75 7.09
N ASP A 13 -23.72 -22.24 7.70
CA ASP A 13 -23.54 -20.81 7.98
C ASP A 13 -23.31 -20.05 6.66
N LEU A 14 -22.51 -20.63 5.76
CA LEU A 14 -22.25 -20.07 4.42
C LEU A 14 -23.50 -20.08 3.54
N ASP A 15 -24.29 -21.16 3.58
CA ASP A 15 -25.57 -21.26 2.87
C ASP A 15 -26.59 -20.24 3.37
N ALA A 16 -26.64 -20.01 4.69
CA ALA A 16 -27.50 -19.00 5.29
C ALA A 16 -27.10 -17.58 4.82
N VAL A 17 -25.80 -17.29 4.75
CA VAL A 17 -25.30 -16.01 4.22
C VAL A 17 -25.66 -15.84 2.74
N GLU A 18 -25.44 -16.85 1.90
CA GLU A 18 -25.80 -16.80 0.48
C GLU A 18 -27.30 -16.58 0.27
N ALA A 19 -28.13 -17.22 1.10
CA ALA A 19 -29.57 -17.00 1.11
C ALA A 19 -29.93 -15.56 1.53
N GLN A 20 -29.21 -14.99 2.51
CA GLN A 20 -29.39 -13.60 2.95
C GLN A 20 -29.03 -12.59 1.86
N ILE A 21 -27.88 -12.77 1.19
CA ILE A 21 -27.41 -11.83 0.15
C ILE A 21 -28.06 -12.10 -1.22
N GLY A 22 -28.71 -13.25 -1.39
CA GLY A 22 -29.37 -13.65 -2.65
C GLY A 22 -28.40 -13.95 -3.79
N CYS A 23 -27.14 -14.28 -3.48
CA CYS A 23 -26.06 -14.55 -4.43
C CYS A 23 -25.20 -15.70 -3.90
N LYS A 24 -24.57 -16.45 -4.81
CA LYS A 24 -23.57 -17.46 -4.44
C LYS A 24 -22.21 -16.80 -4.23
N LEU A 25 -21.50 -17.20 -3.17
CA LEU A 25 -20.12 -16.78 -2.97
C LEU A 25 -19.22 -17.47 -4.01
N PRO A 26 -18.14 -16.84 -4.47
CA PRO A 26 -17.11 -17.50 -5.26
C PRO A 26 -16.57 -18.75 -4.55
N ASP A 27 -16.36 -19.85 -5.29
CA ASP A 27 -16.00 -21.15 -4.70
C ASP A 27 -14.68 -21.10 -3.90
N ASP A 28 -13.71 -20.33 -4.40
CA ASP A 28 -12.42 -20.14 -3.74
C ASP A 28 -12.54 -19.33 -2.45
N TYR A 29 -13.36 -18.29 -2.47
CA TYR A 29 -13.66 -17.48 -1.30
C TYR A 29 -14.44 -18.28 -0.24
N ARG A 30 -15.45 -19.05 -0.67
CA ARG A 30 -16.19 -19.99 0.18
C ARG A 30 -15.23 -21.02 0.79
N CYS A 31 -14.29 -21.53 0.01
CA CYS A 31 -13.26 -22.45 0.49
C CYS A 31 -12.41 -21.84 1.60
N SER A 32 -11.96 -20.60 1.42
CA SER A 32 -11.17 -19.88 2.43
C SER A 32 -11.89 -19.78 3.77
N TYR A 33 -13.20 -19.48 3.76
CA TYR A 33 -13.97 -19.35 4.99
C TYR A 33 -14.13 -20.64 5.79
N ARG A 34 -14.11 -21.81 5.12
CA ARG A 34 -14.13 -23.11 5.80
C ARG A 34 -12.83 -23.44 6.51
N ILE A 35 -11.72 -22.82 6.10
CA ILE A 35 -10.43 -22.94 6.76
C ILE A 35 -10.39 -21.98 7.95
N HIS A 36 -10.62 -20.68 7.69
CA HIS A 36 -10.70 -19.63 8.70
C HIS A 36 -11.77 -18.60 8.33
N ASN A 37 -12.71 -18.34 9.25
CA ASN A 37 -13.79 -17.38 9.02
C ASN A 37 -13.34 -15.92 9.24
N GLY A 38 -12.34 -15.46 8.48
CA GLY A 38 -11.77 -14.12 8.66
C GLY A 38 -11.13 -13.93 10.03
N GLN A 39 -11.13 -12.68 10.51
CA GLN A 39 -10.58 -12.32 11.82
C GLN A 39 -11.56 -11.50 12.67
N LYS A 40 -11.31 -11.49 13.98
CA LYS A 40 -11.86 -10.46 14.87
C LYS A 40 -11.28 -9.11 14.48
N LEU A 41 -12.13 -8.08 14.45
CA LEU A 41 -11.72 -6.70 14.19
C LEU A 41 -10.78 -6.21 15.30
N VAL A 42 -9.49 -6.13 15.00
CA VAL A 42 -8.40 -5.77 15.93
C VAL A 42 -7.33 -4.98 15.20
N VAL A 43 -6.50 -4.25 15.96
CA VAL A 43 -5.37 -3.50 15.40
C VAL A 43 -4.07 -4.04 16.00
N PRO A 44 -3.06 -4.45 15.20
CA PRO A 44 -3.06 -4.47 13.73
C PRO A 44 -3.83 -5.66 13.13
N GLY A 45 -4.39 -5.45 11.95
CA GLY A 45 -5.14 -6.46 11.20
C GLY A 45 -4.24 -7.34 10.30
N LEU A 46 -4.73 -8.51 9.89
CA LEU A 46 -3.93 -9.50 9.16
C LEU A 46 -3.64 -9.12 7.72
N LEU A 47 -4.35 -8.15 7.13
CA LEU A 47 -4.06 -7.70 5.76
C LEU A 47 -3.02 -6.59 5.74
N GLY A 48 -2.34 -6.38 6.87
CA GLY A 48 -1.21 -5.49 7.01
C GLY A 48 -1.61 -4.04 7.23
N SER A 49 -0.59 -3.22 7.36
CA SER A 49 -0.70 -1.84 7.80
C SER A 49 0.22 -0.92 7.03
N MET A 50 -0.02 0.37 7.18
CA MET A 50 0.84 1.44 6.68
C MET A 50 0.62 2.67 7.57
N ALA A 51 1.70 3.40 7.86
CA ALA A 51 1.66 4.60 8.68
C ALA A 51 2.44 5.74 8.02
N LEU A 52 1.89 6.95 8.14
CA LEU A 52 2.51 8.25 7.94
C LEU A 52 2.25 9.10 9.19
N SER A 53 2.86 10.29 9.28
CA SER A 53 2.75 11.16 10.47
C SER A 53 1.31 11.48 10.89
N ASN A 54 0.38 11.60 9.94
CA ASN A 54 -1.03 11.94 10.17
C ASN A 54 -2.01 10.90 9.60
N HIS A 55 -1.54 9.74 9.15
CA HIS A 55 -2.37 8.74 8.49
C HIS A 55 -1.95 7.35 8.90
N TYR A 56 -2.92 6.51 9.27
CA TYR A 56 -2.66 5.13 9.64
C TYR A 56 -3.75 4.24 9.04
N ARG A 57 -3.31 3.19 8.34
CA ARG A 57 -4.16 2.15 7.76
C ARG A 57 -3.76 0.82 8.34
N SER A 58 -4.73 0.03 8.78
CA SER A 58 -4.56 -1.34 9.24
C SER A 58 -5.81 -2.12 8.84
N GLU A 59 -5.66 -3.11 7.98
CA GLU A 59 -6.79 -3.82 7.36
C GLU A 59 -7.03 -5.19 8.00
N ASP A 60 -8.28 -5.43 8.36
CA ASP A 60 -8.79 -6.68 8.90
C ASP A 60 -9.45 -7.51 7.79
N LEU A 61 -9.24 -8.83 7.79
CA LEU A 61 -10.01 -9.77 6.95
C LEU A 61 -11.41 -9.97 7.54
N LEU A 62 -12.46 -9.57 6.83
CA LEU A 62 -13.80 -9.71 7.37
C LEU A 62 -14.23 -11.17 7.45
N ASP A 63 -14.86 -11.54 8.55
CA ASP A 63 -15.67 -12.76 8.63
C ASP A 63 -16.91 -12.65 7.76
N VAL A 64 -17.48 -13.80 7.42
CA VAL A 64 -18.56 -13.91 6.45
C VAL A 64 -19.84 -13.18 6.89
N ASP A 65 -20.17 -13.18 8.19
CA ASP A 65 -21.38 -12.52 8.71
C ASP A 65 -21.24 -11.00 8.61
N THR A 66 -20.07 -10.48 9.01
CA THR A 66 -19.74 -9.05 8.90
C THR A 66 -19.71 -8.61 7.44
N ALA A 67 -19.12 -9.43 6.56
CA ALA A 67 -19.10 -9.18 5.12
C ALA A 67 -20.53 -9.13 4.54
N ALA A 68 -21.40 -10.08 4.91
CA ALA A 68 -22.80 -10.14 4.50
C ALA A 68 -23.60 -8.91 4.96
N GLY A 69 -23.37 -8.45 6.19
CA GLY A 69 -23.97 -7.20 6.70
C GLY A 69 -23.55 -5.96 5.92
N GLY A 70 -22.37 -5.99 5.28
CA GLY A 70 -21.84 -4.93 4.44
C GLY A 70 -22.14 -5.09 2.94
N PHE A 71 -22.91 -6.10 2.54
CA PHE A 71 -23.22 -6.39 1.13
C PHE A 71 -23.91 -5.20 0.44
N GLN A 72 -23.41 -4.85 -0.75
CA GLN A 72 -23.83 -3.65 -1.46
C GLN A 72 -24.81 -3.98 -2.60
N GLN A 73 -25.95 -3.29 -2.57
CA GLN A 73 -26.99 -3.30 -3.62
C GLN A 73 -27.25 -1.91 -4.22
N ARG A 74 -26.55 -0.89 -3.71
CA ARG A 74 -26.67 0.48 -4.20
C ARG A 74 -26.01 0.64 -5.56
N GLN A 75 -26.48 1.63 -6.32
CA GLN A 75 -25.87 1.99 -7.60
C GLN A 75 -24.38 2.32 -7.42
N GLY A 76 -23.56 1.84 -8.35
CA GLY A 76 -22.11 1.93 -8.33
C GLY A 76 -21.40 0.78 -7.62
N LEU A 77 -22.08 0.02 -6.75
CA LEU A 77 -21.53 -1.14 -6.02
C LEU A 77 -22.49 -2.33 -5.99
N LYS A 78 -23.36 -2.47 -6.99
CA LYS A 78 -24.26 -3.62 -7.04
C LYS A 78 -23.49 -4.93 -7.02
N TYR A 79 -23.96 -5.86 -6.18
CA TYR A 79 -23.39 -7.20 -5.99
C TYR A 79 -21.92 -7.18 -5.55
N CYS A 80 -21.57 -6.24 -4.67
CA CYS A 80 -20.23 -6.16 -4.10
C CYS A 80 -20.25 -6.51 -2.62
N LEU A 81 -19.37 -7.42 -2.20
CA LEU A 81 -19.18 -7.81 -0.81
C LEU A 81 -17.86 -7.24 -0.29
N PRO A 82 -17.80 -6.61 0.89
CA PRO A 82 -16.53 -6.18 1.47
C PRO A 82 -15.72 -7.40 1.93
N LEU A 83 -14.46 -7.48 1.49
CA LEU A 83 -13.49 -8.49 1.92
C LEU A 83 -12.73 -8.05 3.17
N THR A 84 -12.39 -6.76 3.22
CA THR A 84 -11.57 -6.18 4.29
C THR A 84 -12.20 -4.91 4.84
N PHE A 85 -11.75 -4.51 6.02
CA PHE A 85 -12.11 -3.23 6.59
C PHE A 85 -10.93 -2.63 7.35
N CYS A 86 -10.71 -1.33 7.17
CA CYS A 86 -9.79 -0.54 7.98
C CYS A 86 -10.58 0.37 8.92
N ILE A 87 -10.51 0.11 10.23
CA ILE A 87 -11.25 0.87 11.24
C ILE A 87 -10.87 2.36 11.25
N HIS A 88 -9.59 2.68 10.98
CA HIS A 88 -9.07 4.05 11.06
C HIS A 88 -9.51 4.94 9.89
N THR A 89 -9.65 4.35 8.69
CA THR A 89 -9.94 5.11 7.46
C THR A 89 -11.34 4.84 6.92
N GLY A 90 -12.05 3.82 7.43
CA GLY A 90 -13.30 3.34 6.87
C GLY A 90 -13.16 2.66 5.51
N LEU A 91 -11.94 2.48 5.01
CA LEU A 91 -11.66 1.86 3.70
C LEU A 91 -11.98 0.37 3.73
N SER A 92 -12.59 -0.12 2.65
CA SER A 92 -12.80 -1.54 2.38
C SER A 92 -12.30 -1.92 1.00
N GLN A 93 -11.74 -3.12 0.91
CA GLN A 93 -11.63 -3.83 -0.36
C GLN A 93 -12.93 -4.61 -0.60
N TYR A 94 -13.36 -4.70 -1.86
CA TYR A 94 -14.58 -5.38 -2.25
C TYR A 94 -14.29 -6.47 -3.26
N ILE A 95 -15.11 -7.52 -3.25
CA ILE A 95 -15.21 -8.50 -4.33
C ILE A 95 -16.57 -8.35 -5.02
N ALA A 96 -16.57 -8.34 -6.35
CA ALA A 96 -17.80 -8.39 -7.15
C ALA A 96 -18.31 -9.84 -7.22
N VAL A 97 -19.38 -10.18 -6.50
CA VAL A 97 -19.93 -11.55 -6.51
C VAL A 97 -20.70 -11.87 -7.80
N GLU A 98 -21.15 -10.84 -8.52
CA GLU A 98 -21.75 -10.95 -9.85
C GLU A 98 -21.21 -9.88 -10.80
N ALA A 99 -21.27 -10.16 -12.10
CA ALA A 99 -20.92 -9.18 -13.12
C ALA A 99 -22.02 -8.10 -13.21
N ALA A 100 -21.68 -6.86 -12.90
CA ALA A 100 -22.61 -5.74 -12.93
C ALA A 100 -21.87 -4.40 -13.09
N GLU A 101 -22.56 -3.42 -13.69
CA GLU A 101 -22.06 -2.04 -13.82
C GLU A 101 -20.67 -1.95 -14.47
N GLY A 102 -20.36 -2.89 -15.38
CA GLY A 102 -19.08 -2.97 -16.10
C GLY A 102 -17.94 -3.67 -15.35
N ARG A 103 -18.19 -4.18 -14.14
CA ARG A 103 -17.26 -5.05 -13.40
C ARG A 103 -17.36 -6.50 -13.84
N ASN A 104 -16.24 -7.21 -13.83
CA ASN A 104 -16.24 -8.66 -13.98
C ASN A 104 -16.61 -9.33 -12.66
N LYS A 105 -17.23 -10.51 -12.74
CA LYS A 105 -17.44 -11.37 -11.57
C LYS A 105 -16.09 -11.79 -11.00
N ASN A 106 -16.00 -11.86 -9.67
CA ASN A 106 -14.83 -12.18 -8.83
C ASN A 106 -13.75 -11.10 -8.73
N GLU A 107 -13.85 -9.99 -9.48
CA GLU A 107 -12.88 -8.91 -9.46
C GLU A 107 -12.82 -8.27 -8.07
N VAL A 108 -11.60 -8.13 -7.53
CA VAL A 108 -11.30 -7.54 -6.23
C VAL A 108 -10.75 -6.13 -6.44
N PHE A 109 -11.30 -5.15 -5.71
CA PHE A 109 -10.97 -3.74 -5.92
C PHE A 109 -11.09 -2.88 -4.67
N TYR A 110 -10.38 -1.75 -4.68
CA TYR A 110 -10.71 -0.58 -3.85
C TYR A 110 -11.61 0.37 -4.64
N GLN A 111 -12.57 0.99 -3.94
CA GLN A 111 -13.28 2.14 -4.47
C GLN A 111 -12.33 3.33 -4.57
N CYS A 112 -12.40 4.05 -5.68
CA CYS A 112 -11.74 5.32 -5.85
C CYS A 112 -12.58 6.43 -5.17
N PRO A 113 -12.07 7.14 -4.16
CA PRO A 113 -12.73 8.29 -3.57
C PRO A 113 -12.71 9.49 -4.54
N ASP A 114 -13.59 9.51 -5.54
CA ASP A 114 -13.83 10.72 -6.32
C ASP A 114 -14.90 11.60 -5.64
N GLN A 115 -14.46 12.73 -5.10
CA GLN A 115 -15.33 13.72 -4.44
C GLN A 115 -16.07 14.65 -5.41
N MET A 116 -15.68 14.68 -6.69
CA MET A 116 -16.28 15.53 -7.73
C MET A 116 -17.41 14.83 -8.48
N ALA A 117 -17.62 13.53 -8.25
CA ALA A 117 -18.67 12.75 -8.89
C ALA A 117 -20.07 13.21 -8.43
N GLN A 118 -20.84 13.83 -9.32
CA GLN A 118 -22.24 14.16 -9.03
C GLN A 118 -23.16 12.92 -9.09
N ASN A 119 -22.82 11.95 -9.95
CA ASN A 119 -23.57 10.70 -10.07
C ASN A 119 -23.03 9.67 -9.05
N PRO A 120 -23.85 9.19 -8.10
CA PRO A 120 -23.43 8.19 -7.12
C PRO A 120 -22.94 6.86 -7.72
N ALA A 121 -23.28 6.59 -8.99
CA ALA A 121 -22.85 5.41 -9.73
C ALA A 121 -21.46 5.55 -10.38
N ALA A 122 -20.92 6.76 -10.44
CA ALA A 122 -19.64 7.07 -11.04
C ALA A 122 -18.47 6.70 -10.11
N ILE A 123 -18.38 5.43 -9.71
CA ILE A 123 -17.32 4.92 -8.84
C ILE A 123 -16.25 4.27 -9.68
N ASP A 124 -15.11 4.94 -9.82
CA ASP A 124 -13.91 4.34 -10.40
C ASP A 124 -13.30 3.36 -9.40
N MET A 125 -12.49 2.42 -9.88
CA MET A 125 -12.05 1.29 -9.06
C MET A 125 -10.58 1.00 -9.31
N PHE A 126 -9.79 0.83 -8.24
CA PHE A 126 -8.43 0.30 -8.33
C PHE A 126 -8.48 -1.22 -8.17
N ILE A 127 -8.15 -1.93 -9.23
CA ILE A 127 -8.24 -3.39 -9.31
C ILE A 127 -6.98 -3.98 -8.68
N ILE A 128 -7.17 -4.91 -7.75
CA ILE A 128 -6.10 -5.50 -6.94
C ILE A 128 -6.08 -7.03 -6.98
N GLY A 129 -7.00 -7.64 -7.73
CA GLY A 129 -7.01 -9.06 -8.04
C GLY A 129 -8.19 -9.43 -8.94
N ASP A 130 -8.02 -10.44 -9.78
CA ASP A 130 -9.05 -10.92 -10.70
C ASP A 130 -9.99 -11.93 -10.02
N THR A 131 -9.50 -12.62 -9.00
CA THR A 131 -10.24 -13.56 -8.14
C THR A 131 -9.83 -13.40 -6.68
N PHE A 132 -10.59 -14.01 -5.76
CA PHE A 132 -10.19 -14.04 -4.34
C PHE A 132 -8.85 -14.76 -4.17
N THR A 133 -8.67 -15.88 -4.86
CA THR A 133 -7.40 -16.63 -4.85
C THR A 133 -6.23 -15.75 -5.27
N ASP A 134 -6.31 -15.13 -6.44
CA ASP A 134 -5.21 -14.31 -6.98
C ASP A 134 -4.83 -13.19 -6.02
N TRP A 135 -5.85 -12.49 -5.50
CA TRP A 135 -5.69 -11.44 -4.51
C TRP A 135 -5.00 -11.95 -3.23
N PHE A 136 -5.55 -13.01 -2.63
CA PHE A 136 -5.10 -13.50 -1.33
C PHE A 136 -3.73 -14.16 -1.42
N THR A 137 -3.46 -14.96 -2.45
CA THR A 137 -2.15 -15.61 -2.62
C THR A 137 -1.08 -14.62 -3.00
N SER A 138 -1.39 -13.57 -3.76
CA SER A 138 -0.43 -12.48 -4.03
C SER A 138 -0.05 -11.76 -2.73
N TYR A 139 -1.02 -11.51 -1.85
CA TYR A 139 -0.75 -10.96 -0.53
C TYR A 139 0.17 -11.88 0.29
N VAL A 140 -0.20 -13.16 0.44
CA VAL A 140 0.60 -14.14 1.20
C VAL A 140 2.01 -14.30 0.62
N HIS A 141 2.14 -14.33 -0.71
CA HIS A 141 3.44 -14.40 -1.37
C HIS A 141 4.34 -13.21 -0.98
N ASN A 142 3.82 -11.99 -0.98
CA ASN A 142 4.58 -10.81 -0.55
C ASN A 142 5.01 -10.89 0.92
N VAL A 143 4.15 -11.41 1.80
CA VAL A 143 4.52 -11.60 3.22
C VAL A 143 5.63 -12.64 3.37
N VAL A 144 5.49 -13.81 2.73
CA VAL A 144 6.42 -14.94 2.88
C VAL A 144 7.77 -14.68 2.20
N SER A 145 7.77 -13.98 1.06
CA SER A 145 9.00 -13.63 0.31
C SER A 145 9.76 -12.44 0.90
N GLY A 146 9.20 -11.77 1.92
CA GLY A 146 9.78 -10.54 2.48
C GLY A 146 9.47 -9.27 1.68
N GLY A 147 8.66 -9.36 0.63
CA GLY A 147 8.13 -8.22 -0.12
C GLY A 147 7.30 -7.27 0.75
N PHE A 148 6.63 -7.77 1.80
CA PHE A 148 6.02 -6.97 2.87
C PHE A 148 6.79 -7.15 4.19
N PRO A 149 7.51 -6.11 4.67
CA PRO A 149 8.31 -6.21 5.87
C PRO A 149 7.45 -6.41 7.12
N ILE A 150 7.91 -7.30 8.01
CA ILE A 150 7.30 -7.53 9.33
C ILE A 150 8.16 -6.84 10.39
N ILE A 151 7.60 -5.84 11.07
CA ILE A 151 8.29 -5.06 12.11
C ILE A 151 7.44 -5.12 13.37
N ARG A 152 8.00 -5.62 14.47
CA ARG A 152 7.31 -5.76 15.77
C ARG A 152 5.94 -6.48 15.63
N ASP A 153 5.96 -7.64 14.98
CA ASP A 153 4.78 -8.47 14.70
C ASP A 153 3.68 -7.80 13.86
N GLN A 154 4.01 -6.72 13.14
CA GLN A 154 3.11 -6.02 12.24
C GLN A 154 3.60 -6.11 10.79
N ILE A 155 2.71 -6.52 9.88
CA ILE A 155 2.97 -6.56 8.45
C ILE A 155 2.78 -5.16 7.88
N PHE A 156 3.79 -4.62 7.19
CA PHE A 156 3.69 -3.33 6.52
C PHE A 156 3.60 -3.51 5.00
N ARG A 157 2.57 -2.94 4.37
CA ARG A 157 2.32 -3.07 2.91
C ARG A 157 3.19 -2.13 2.06
N TYR A 158 4.48 -2.03 2.39
CA TYR A 158 5.47 -1.41 1.52
C TYR A 158 6.06 -2.50 0.64
N VAL A 159 5.90 -2.40 -0.68
CA VAL A 159 6.55 -3.29 -1.63
C VAL A 159 8.05 -3.04 -1.56
N HIS A 160 8.77 -4.03 -1.06
CA HIS A 160 10.22 -4.05 -1.06
C HIS A 160 10.71 -4.63 -2.38
N ASP A 161 11.28 -3.78 -3.23
CA ASP A 161 12.03 -4.20 -4.40
C ASP A 161 13.50 -4.38 -4.01
N PRO A 162 14.05 -5.62 -4.03
CA PRO A 162 15.44 -5.88 -3.68
C PRO A 162 16.44 -5.12 -4.56
N GLU A 163 16.05 -4.74 -5.78
CA GLU A 163 16.88 -3.98 -6.71
C GLU A 163 16.82 -2.47 -6.46
N CYS A 164 15.85 -1.98 -5.68
CA CYS A 164 15.73 -0.58 -5.27
C CYS A 164 16.69 -0.25 -4.10
N VAL A 165 17.97 -0.50 -4.32
CA VAL A 165 19.07 -0.29 -3.37
C VAL A 165 20.25 0.39 -4.09
N ALA A 166 20.85 1.39 -3.45
CA ALA A 166 22.10 1.99 -3.90
C ALA A 166 23.12 2.06 -2.75
N THR A 167 24.36 1.68 -3.02
CA THR A 167 25.46 1.74 -2.06
C THR A 167 26.51 2.74 -2.53
N THR A 168 26.87 3.69 -1.67
CA THR A 168 27.94 4.66 -1.90
C THR A 168 28.97 4.54 -0.78
N GLY A 169 30.11 3.91 -1.08
CA GLY A 169 31.09 3.54 -0.05
C GLY A 169 30.47 2.58 0.96
N ASP A 170 30.53 2.93 2.24
CA ASP A 170 30.02 2.09 3.33
C ASP A 170 28.53 2.31 3.64
N ILE A 171 27.86 3.25 2.94
CA ILE A 171 26.47 3.63 3.19
C ILE A 171 25.57 3.03 2.12
N THR A 172 24.51 2.36 2.55
CA THR A 172 23.47 1.80 1.69
C THR A 172 22.14 2.49 1.93
N VAL A 173 21.47 2.88 0.84
CA VAL A 173 20.13 3.44 0.82
C VAL A 173 19.20 2.45 0.13
N SER A 174 18.17 1.98 0.83
CA SER A 174 17.12 1.11 0.30
C SER A 174 15.78 1.81 0.35
N VAL A 175 14.95 1.60 -0.68
CA VAL A 175 13.62 2.23 -0.77
C VAL A 175 12.53 1.17 -0.87
N SER A 176 11.38 1.42 -0.27
CA SER A 176 10.18 0.59 -0.44
C SER A 176 8.97 1.50 -0.57
N THR A 177 8.03 1.18 -1.46
CA THR A 177 6.93 2.08 -1.84
C THR A 177 5.57 1.45 -1.57
N SER A 178 4.54 2.27 -1.41
CA SER A 178 3.16 1.81 -1.27
C SER A 178 2.22 2.79 -1.96
N PHE A 179 1.26 2.25 -2.72
CA PHE A 179 0.12 3.02 -3.23
C PHE A 179 -0.96 3.16 -2.16
N LEU A 180 -1.59 4.33 -2.04
CA LEU A 180 -2.67 4.61 -1.10
C LEU A 180 -3.98 4.89 -1.86
N PRO A 181 -4.83 3.87 -2.08
CA PRO A 181 -6.10 4.02 -2.78
C PRO A 181 -7.03 5.07 -2.16
N GLU A 182 -7.06 5.17 -0.83
CA GLU A 182 -7.95 6.08 -0.10
C GLU A 182 -7.58 7.57 -0.22
N LEU A 183 -6.36 7.88 -0.67
CA LEU A 183 -5.89 9.25 -0.96
C LEU A 183 -5.67 9.47 -2.46
N SER A 184 -6.08 8.52 -3.29
CA SER A 184 -5.89 8.55 -4.73
C SER A 184 -7.21 8.67 -5.47
N SER A 185 -7.22 9.44 -6.55
CA SER A 185 -8.35 9.58 -7.44
C SER A 185 -7.94 9.42 -8.90
N VAL A 186 -8.77 8.74 -9.68
CA VAL A 186 -8.64 8.67 -11.15
C VAL A 186 -9.12 9.98 -11.79
N HIS A 187 -10.18 10.56 -11.22
CA HIS A 187 -10.74 11.83 -11.63
C HIS A 187 -10.97 12.74 -10.40
N PRO A 188 -10.42 13.97 -10.37
CA PRO A 188 -9.26 14.38 -11.16
C PRO A 188 -8.06 13.44 -10.88
N PRO A 189 -7.11 13.28 -11.81
CA PRO A 189 -6.00 12.35 -11.63
C PRO A 189 -5.07 12.81 -10.50
N HIS A 190 -5.01 12.02 -9.44
CA HIS A 190 -4.19 12.26 -8.26
C HIS A 190 -3.81 10.91 -7.66
N TYR A 191 -2.55 10.49 -7.81
CA TYR A 191 -2.10 9.17 -7.36
C TYR A 191 -1.11 9.35 -6.22
N PHE A 192 -1.53 8.93 -5.02
CA PHE A 192 -0.77 9.12 -3.79
C PHE A 192 0.07 7.89 -3.47
N PHE A 193 1.37 8.12 -3.29
CA PHE A 193 2.33 7.09 -2.93
C PHE A 193 3.06 7.47 -1.65
N THR A 194 3.33 6.47 -0.82
CA THR A 194 4.28 6.59 0.28
C THR A 194 5.54 5.84 -0.04
N TYR A 195 6.65 6.30 0.52
CA TYR A 195 7.93 5.62 0.42
C TYR A 195 8.61 5.60 1.78
N ARG A 196 9.17 4.44 2.11
CA ARG A 196 10.02 4.22 3.29
C ARG A 196 11.45 4.12 2.82
N ILE A 197 12.32 4.94 3.41
CA ILE A 197 13.74 4.96 3.11
C ILE A 197 14.50 4.45 4.31
N ARG A 198 15.44 3.54 4.04
CA ARG A 198 16.36 2.99 5.01
C ARG A 198 17.78 3.39 4.60
N ILE A 199 18.47 4.10 5.50
CA ILE A 199 19.86 4.53 5.35
C ILE A 199 20.67 3.79 6.40
N GLU A 200 21.65 3.00 5.98
CA GLU A 200 22.51 2.27 6.91
C GLU A 200 23.98 2.38 6.54
N MET A 201 24.84 2.24 7.53
CA MET A 201 26.27 2.05 7.31
C MET A 201 26.68 0.65 7.75
N SER A 202 27.54 0.01 6.95
CA SER A 202 28.02 -1.34 7.23
C SER A 202 28.71 -1.43 8.59
N LYS A 203 28.68 -2.61 9.22
CA LYS A 203 29.27 -2.82 10.56
C LYS A 203 30.80 -2.85 10.55
N ASP A 204 31.39 -3.16 9.41
CA ASP A 204 32.83 -3.25 9.17
C ASP A 204 33.46 -1.89 8.79
N ALA A 205 32.64 -0.86 8.59
CA ALA A 205 33.11 0.51 8.40
C ALA A 205 33.90 1.00 9.62
N LEU A 206 34.92 1.83 9.37
CA LEU A 206 35.72 2.42 10.44
C LEU A 206 34.92 3.49 11.21
N PRO A 207 35.08 3.63 12.55
CA PRO A 207 34.36 4.63 13.35
C PRO A 207 34.51 6.07 12.84
N GLU A 208 35.66 6.41 12.25
CA GLU A 208 35.97 7.73 11.69
C GLU A 208 35.12 8.08 10.46
N LYS A 209 34.45 7.07 9.87
CA LYS A 209 33.48 7.25 8.76
C LYS A 209 32.13 7.78 9.23
N ALA A 210 31.89 7.88 10.54
CA ALA A 210 30.65 8.46 11.06
C ALA A 210 30.37 9.83 10.43
N CYS A 211 29.17 10.00 9.90
CA CYS A 211 28.76 11.15 9.10
C CYS A 211 27.35 11.60 9.47
N GLN A 212 27.03 12.86 9.19
CA GLN A 212 25.71 13.42 9.42
C GLN A 212 25.08 13.87 8.10
N LEU A 213 23.79 13.58 7.94
CA LEU A 213 23.00 14.03 6.80
C LEU A 213 22.72 15.53 6.95
N ASP A 214 23.10 16.31 5.94
CA ASP A 214 22.90 17.76 5.89
C ASP A 214 21.68 18.15 5.07
N SER A 215 21.54 17.57 3.88
CA SER A 215 20.49 17.93 2.93
C SER A 215 20.14 16.78 1.99
N ARG A 216 19.06 16.96 1.25
CA ARG A 216 18.57 16.04 0.22
C ARG A 216 18.33 16.79 -1.08
N TYR A 217 18.55 16.10 -2.19
CA TYR A 217 18.09 16.47 -3.52
C TYR A 217 17.27 15.32 -4.08
N TRP A 218 16.10 15.64 -4.63
CA TRP A 218 15.22 14.73 -5.32
C TRP A 218 14.92 15.25 -6.71
N ARG A 219 14.95 14.36 -7.69
CA ARG A 219 14.42 14.54 -9.03
C ARG A 219 13.23 13.61 -9.20
N ILE A 220 12.05 14.19 -9.38
CA ILE A 220 10.77 13.49 -9.42
C ILE A 220 10.22 13.61 -10.83
N THR A 221 10.02 12.50 -11.52
CA THR A 221 9.56 12.49 -12.92
C THR A 221 8.25 11.73 -13.05
N ASN A 222 7.24 12.37 -13.63
CA ASN A 222 5.95 11.74 -13.90
C ASN A 222 5.97 10.97 -15.24
N ALA A 223 4.91 10.20 -15.57
CA ALA A 223 4.86 9.42 -16.80
C ALA A 223 4.81 10.24 -18.11
N LYS A 224 4.56 11.55 -18.02
CA LYS A 224 4.58 12.49 -19.16
C LYS A 224 5.97 13.11 -19.38
N GLY A 225 6.92 12.85 -18.49
CA GLY A 225 8.26 13.44 -18.51
C GLY A 225 8.36 14.80 -17.84
N ASP A 226 7.31 15.28 -17.17
CA ASP A 226 7.41 16.49 -16.35
C ASP A 226 8.29 16.20 -15.13
N VAL A 227 9.22 17.10 -14.84
CA VAL A 227 10.21 16.96 -13.77
C VAL A 227 9.99 18.02 -12.70
N GLU A 228 9.95 17.59 -11.45
CA GLU A 228 10.03 18.44 -10.26
C GLU A 228 11.33 18.15 -9.51
N GLU A 229 12.04 19.21 -9.11
CA GLU A 229 13.24 19.11 -8.29
C GLU A 229 12.96 19.63 -6.89
N VAL A 230 13.27 18.82 -5.88
CA VAL A 230 13.10 19.19 -4.47
C VAL A 230 14.45 19.15 -3.79
N GLN A 231 14.91 20.30 -3.30
CA GLN A 231 16.12 20.42 -2.51
C GLN A 231 15.81 21.05 -1.16
N GLY A 232 16.39 20.50 -0.08
CA GLY A 232 16.18 21.07 1.24
C GLY A 232 17.03 20.44 2.34
N PRO A 233 17.08 21.07 3.51
CA PRO A 233 17.86 20.60 4.65
C PRO A 233 17.22 19.37 5.29
N GLY A 234 18.08 18.46 5.77
CA GLY A 234 17.70 17.26 6.51
C GLY A 234 16.78 16.31 5.74
N VAL A 235 16.12 15.43 6.50
CA VAL A 235 15.03 14.55 6.06
C VAL A 235 13.94 14.59 7.12
N VAL A 236 12.68 14.82 6.73
CA VAL A 236 11.53 14.92 7.65
C VAL A 236 11.73 15.84 8.88
N GLY A 237 12.57 16.87 8.75
CA GLY A 237 12.91 17.80 9.85
C GLY A 237 14.08 17.36 10.73
N GLU A 238 14.71 16.23 10.43
CA GLU A 238 15.82 15.65 11.18
C GLU A 238 17.15 15.67 10.39
N PHE A 239 18.26 15.62 11.13
CA PHE A 239 19.63 15.57 10.60
C PHE A 239 20.37 14.36 11.19
N PRO A 240 20.02 13.14 10.77
CA PRO A 240 20.51 11.92 11.40
C PRO A 240 22.02 11.74 11.26
N ILE A 241 22.65 11.25 12.33
CA ILE A 241 24.02 10.77 12.32
C ILE A 241 24.00 9.28 11.95
N ILE A 242 24.80 8.89 10.98
CA ILE A 242 25.01 7.50 10.57
C ILE A 242 26.44 7.09 10.96
N SER A 243 26.55 5.97 11.66
CA SER A 243 27.79 5.39 12.16
C SER A 243 27.81 3.88 11.87
N PRO A 244 28.96 3.19 11.96
CA PRO A 244 29.04 1.77 11.63
C PRO A 244 27.95 0.94 12.34
N GLY A 245 27.20 0.16 11.57
CA GLY A 245 26.08 -0.66 12.05
C GLY A 245 24.79 0.08 12.41
N ARG A 246 24.75 1.41 12.30
CA ARG A 246 23.55 2.21 12.56
C ARG A 246 22.64 2.21 11.34
N VAL A 247 21.35 2.11 11.62
CA VAL A 247 20.27 2.19 10.65
C VAL A 247 19.40 3.39 11.02
N TYR A 248 19.07 4.21 10.05
CA TYR A 248 18.06 5.26 10.15
C TYR A 248 16.96 4.99 9.12
N GLU A 249 15.71 5.05 9.57
CA GLU A 249 14.54 4.84 8.71
C GLU A 249 13.60 6.02 8.84
N TYR A 250 13.04 6.46 7.72
CA TYR A 250 11.97 7.43 7.70
C TYR A 250 10.97 7.12 6.59
N THR A 251 9.77 7.68 6.72
CA THR A 251 8.70 7.54 5.71
C THR A 251 8.27 8.92 5.27
N SER A 252 7.99 9.07 3.98
CA SER A 252 7.39 10.27 3.41
C SER A 252 6.45 9.89 2.26
N CYS A 253 5.96 10.87 1.52
CA CYS A 253 4.97 10.67 0.47
C CYS A 253 5.20 11.61 -0.71
N THR A 254 4.62 11.24 -1.85
CA THR A 254 4.58 12.04 -3.06
C THR A 254 3.26 11.79 -3.79
N THR A 255 2.91 12.69 -4.70
CA THR A 255 1.73 12.57 -5.54
C THR A 255 2.09 12.76 -7.01
N PHE A 256 1.43 12.00 -7.87
CA PHE A 256 1.55 12.15 -9.32
C PHE A 256 0.19 12.49 -9.94
N SER A 257 0.21 13.30 -11.00
CA SER A 257 -0.95 13.51 -11.88
C SER A 257 -1.05 12.43 -12.98
N THR A 258 -0.17 11.42 -12.92
CA THR A 258 -0.10 10.26 -13.80
C THR A 258 -0.13 8.98 -12.98
N THR A 259 -0.55 7.89 -13.60
CA THR A 259 -0.67 6.56 -12.96
C THR A 259 0.65 5.97 -12.49
N SER A 260 1.76 6.47 -13.04
CA SER A 260 3.10 6.10 -12.64
C SER A 260 4.04 7.30 -12.64
N GLY A 261 5.16 7.13 -11.97
CA GLY A 261 6.28 8.05 -11.92
C GLY A 261 7.49 7.38 -11.29
N TYR A 262 8.60 8.09 -11.21
CA TYR A 262 9.80 7.63 -10.54
C TYR A 262 10.51 8.78 -9.84
N MET A 263 11.31 8.43 -8.85
CA MET A 263 12.13 9.35 -8.09
C MET A 263 13.56 8.84 -8.03
N GLU A 264 14.51 9.76 -8.08
CA GLU A 264 15.93 9.52 -7.90
C GLU A 264 16.57 10.73 -7.23
N GLY A 265 17.80 10.60 -6.75
CA GLY A 265 18.47 11.74 -6.12
C GLY A 265 19.68 11.34 -5.28
N TYR A 266 20.01 12.20 -4.32
CA TYR A 266 21.11 11.96 -3.39
C TYR A 266 20.91 12.71 -2.08
N TYR A 267 21.57 12.19 -1.04
CA TYR A 267 21.76 12.91 0.22
C TYR A 267 23.15 13.52 0.26
N THR A 268 23.26 14.72 0.81
CA THR A 268 24.54 15.35 1.12
C THR A 268 24.89 15.07 2.57
N PHE A 269 26.09 14.54 2.80
CA PHE A 269 26.63 14.24 4.12
C PHE A 269 27.95 14.96 4.36
N HIS A 270 28.26 15.26 5.62
CA HIS A 270 29.61 15.60 6.07
C HIS A 270 30.12 14.58 7.09
N PHE A 271 31.43 14.36 7.13
CA PHE A 271 32.05 13.53 8.17
C PHE A 271 32.12 14.27 9.51
N LEU A 272 31.80 13.59 10.62
CA LEU A 272 31.81 14.19 11.95
C LEU A 272 33.24 14.57 12.40
N TYR A 273 34.22 13.75 12.04
CA TYR A 273 35.64 13.95 12.38
C TYR A 273 36.38 14.86 11.39
N PHE A 274 35.78 15.14 10.22
CA PHE A 274 36.36 15.96 9.15
C PHE A 274 35.27 16.81 8.50
N LYS A 275 34.77 17.83 9.22
CA LYS A 275 33.56 18.57 8.83
C LYS A 275 33.62 19.23 7.44
N ASP A 276 34.81 19.63 6.99
CA ASP A 276 34.97 20.22 5.64
C ASP A 276 34.87 19.19 4.51
N ARG A 277 34.84 17.89 4.83
CA ARG A 277 34.67 16.81 3.86
C ARG A 277 33.20 16.46 3.70
N ILE A 278 32.63 16.98 2.62
CA ILE A 278 31.25 16.75 2.20
C ILE A 278 31.25 15.73 1.05
N PHE A 279 30.25 14.85 1.02
CA PHE A 279 30.07 13.87 -0.04
C PHE A 279 28.59 13.56 -0.25
N ASN A 280 28.27 13.08 -1.45
CA ASN A 280 26.91 12.66 -1.79
C ASN A 280 26.76 11.14 -1.66
N VAL A 281 25.62 10.71 -1.15
CA VAL A 281 25.18 9.31 -1.12
C VAL A 281 24.02 9.17 -2.07
N ALA A 282 24.16 8.31 -3.09
CA ALA A 282 23.13 8.10 -4.09
C ALA A 282 21.87 7.46 -3.47
N ILE A 283 20.72 7.88 -3.94
CA ILE A 283 19.44 7.23 -3.71
C ILE A 283 19.12 6.45 -4.99
N PRO A 284 18.75 5.16 -4.93
CA PRO A 284 18.41 4.40 -6.13
C PRO A 284 17.23 5.06 -6.85
N GLN A 285 17.18 4.96 -8.18
CA GLN A 285 15.94 5.29 -8.89
C GLN A 285 14.89 4.24 -8.54
N PHE A 286 13.73 4.66 -8.05
CA PHE A 286 12.62 3.77 -7.75
C PHE A 286 11.35 4.21 -8.45
N HIS A 287 10.61 3.23 -8.95
CA HIS A 287 9.37 3.42 -9.68
C HIS A 287 8.16 3.25 -8.77
N MET A 288 7.13 4.03 -9.05
CA MET A 288 5.83 3.94 -8.40
C MET A 288 4.79 3.85 -9.50
N ALA A 289 3.94 2.84 -9.42
CA ALA A 289 2.84 2.63 -10.35
C ALA A 289 1.60 2.24 -9.55
N CYS A 290 0.47 2.87 -9.87
CA CYS A 290 -0.80 2.44 -9.30
C CYS A 290 -1.19 1.09 -9.91
N PRO A 291 -2.00 0.29 -9.20
CA PRO A 291 -2.66 -0.85 -9.81
C PRO A 291 -3.47 -0.42 -11.04
N THR A 292 -3.80 -1.39 -11.89
CA THR A 292 -4.79 -1.18 -12.96
C THR A 292 -6.07 -0.63 -12.37
N PHE A 293 -6.71 0.30 -13.06
CA PHE A 293 -7.98 0.87 -12.62
C PHE A 293 -9.03 0.76 -13.72
N ARG A 294 -10.30 0.78 -13.29
CA ARG A 294 -11.46 0.75 -14.15
C ARG A 294 -12.27 2.03 -13.93
N VAL A 295 -12.51 2.76 -15.02
CA VAL A 295 -13.39 3.93 -15.01
C VAL A 295 -14.84 3.46 -15.05
N SER A 296 -15.70 4.07 -14.22
CA SER A 296 -17.13 3.74 -14.21
C SER A 296 -17.78 4.04 -15.56
N ILE A 297 -18.56 3.09 -16.07
CA ILE A 297 -19.38 3.30 -17.27
C ILE A 297 -20.35 4.47 -17.13
N ALA A 298 -20.76 4.80 -15.90
CA ALA A 298 -21.67 5.91 -15.63
C ALA A 298 -21.04 7.28 -15.93
N ARG A 299 -19.70 7.36 -16.03
CA ARG A 299 -18.99 8.57 -16.48
C ARG A 299 -18.88 8.67 -17.98
N LEU A 300 -18.86 7.53 -18.68
CA LEU A 300 -18.73 7.50 -20.14
C LEU A 300 -20.03 7.90 -20.85
N VAL A 301 -21.15 7.86 -20.13
CA VAL A 301 -22.50 8.14 -20.65
C VAL A 301 -23.00 9.54 -20.23
N GLY A 302 -22.21 10.28 -19.44
CA GLY A 302 -22.56 11.60 -18.88
C GLY A 302 -21.92 12.77 -19.60
#